data_AF-A0A7U9NII4-F1
#
_entry.id   AF-A0A7U9NII4-F1
#
_cell.length_a   1.000
_cell.length_b   1.000
_cell.length_c   1.000
_cell.angle_alpha   90.00
_cell.angle_beta   90.00
_cell.angle_gamma   90.00
#
_symmetry.space_group_name_H-M   'P 1'
#
loop_
_entity.id
_entity.type
_entity.pdbx_description
1 polymer ?
#
loop_
_entity_poly.entity_id
_entity_poly.type
_entity_poly.pdbx_seq_one_letter_code
_entity_poly.pdbx_strand_id
1 'polypeptide(L)'
;MKLSSIIEKYPNRYVILAPLLYDALSKRPLAFKVLEDCILPDDSVKAKEYYEGEGVSGVFIFPTFEGDIPFEPEDAARMFQVLMGGI
;
A
#
# COMPACT_ATOMS: atom_id res chain seq x y z
N MET A 1 -3.77 -9.54 -5.58
CA MET A 1 -4.41 -8.73 -6.62
C MET A 1 -3.38 -7.81 -7.26
N LYS A 2 -3.52 -7.47 -8.55
CA LYS A 2 -2.71 -6.42 -9.18
C LYS A 2 -3.21 -5.04 -8.73
N LEU A 3 -2.37 -4.00 -8.80
CA LEU A 3 -2.75 -2.62 -8.45
C LEU A 3 -3.92 -2.11 -9.30
N SER A 4 -3.94 -2.40 -10.60
CA SER A 4 -5.05 -2.00 -11.49
C SER A 4 -6.41 -2.53 -10.98
N SER A 5 -6.46 -3.79 -10.56
CA SER A 5 -7.68 -4.39 -10.01
C SER A 5 -8.05 -3.83 -8.63
N ILE A 6 -7.09 -3.29 -7.87
CA ILE A 6 -7.36 -2.63 -6.59
C ILE A 6 -8.00 -1.26 -6.84
N ILE A 7 -7.48 -0.49 -7.80
CA ILE A 7 -8.06 0.81 -8.21
C ILE A 7 -9.51 0.63 -8.66
N GLU A 8 -9.78 -0.37 -9.50
CA GLU A 8 -11.14 -0.67 -9.99
C GLU A 8 -12.10 -1.08 -8.87
N LYS A 9 -11.62 -1.85 -7.89
CA LYS A 9 -12.48 -2.42 -6.82
C LYS A 9 -12.70 -1.47 -5.65
N TYR A 10 -11.75 -0.60 -5.37
CA TYR A 10 -11.77 0.32 -4.23
C TYR A 10 -11.59 1.76 -4.72
N PRO A 11 -12.50 2.32 -5.54
CA PRO A 11 -12.34 3.67 -6.07
C PRO A 11 -12.44 4.73 -4.97
N ASN A 12 -11.59 5.76 -5.03
CA ASN A 12 -11.56 6.89 -4.07
C ASN A 12 -11.36 6.44 -2.61
N ARG A 13 -10.39 5.55 -2.38
CA ARG A 13 -10.04 5.00 -1.07
C ARG A 13 -8.54 5.08 -0.82
N TYR A 14 -8.19 5.03 0.46
CA TYR A 14 -6.85 4.69 0.92
C TYR A 14 -6.83 3.20 1.23
N VAL A 15 -6.07 2.42 0.47
CA VAL A 15 -6.05 0.97 0.59
C VAL A 15 -4.76 0.53 1.23
N ILE A 16 -4.84 -0.25 2.30
CA ILE A 16 -3.69 -0.79 3.00
C ILE A 16 -3.30 -2.08 2.29
N LEU A 17 -2.08 -2.10 1.75
CA LEU A 17 -1.57 -3.19 0.93
C LEU A 17 -0.37 -3.84 1.58
N ALA A 18 -0.30 -5.16 1.48
CA ALA A 18 0.90 -5.94 1.75
C ALA A 18 1.29 -6.72 0.49
N PRO A 19 2.58 -6.73 0.09
CA PRO A 19 3.06 -7.59 -0.97
C PRO A 19 2.81 -9.07 -0.65
N LEU A 20 2.36 -9.83 -1.64
CA LEU A 20 2.09 -11.26 -1.51
C LEU A 20 3.05 -12.11 -2.34
N LEU A 21 3.40 -11.62 -3.53
CA LEU A 21 4.25 -12.32 -4.48
C LEU A 21 5.26 -11.34 -5.05
N TYR A 22 6.50 -11.78 -5.20
CA TYR A 22 7.59 -10.98 -5.75
C TYR A 22 8.13 -11.60 -7.02
N ASP A 23 8.56 -10.74 -7.93
CA ASP A 23 9.39 -11.13 -9.06
C ASP A 23 10.77 -11.59 -8.54
N ALA A 24 11.23 -12.74 -9.03
CA ALA A 24 12.43 -13.38 -8.49
C ALA A 24 13.71 -12.57 -8.75
N LEU A 25 13.76 -11.82 -9.85
CA LEU A 25 14.91 -11.06 -10.30
C LEU A 25 14.91 -9.64 -9.74
N SER A 26 13.82 -8.91 -9.95
CA SER A 26 13.70 -7.49 -9.59
C SER A 26 13.21 -7.26 -8.16
N LYS A 27 12.75 -8.31 -7.47
CA LYS A 27 12.10 -8.23 -6.15
C LYS A 27 10.85 -7.34 -6.11
N ARG A 28 10.35 -6.91 -7.27
CA ARG A 28 9.13 -6.10 -7.35
C ARG A 28 7.91 -6.92 -7.00
N PRO A 29 6.94 -6.37 -6.25
CA PRO A 29 5.71 -7.08 -5.98
C PRO A 29 4.89 -7.29 -7.27
N LEU A 30 4.52 -8.53 -7.55
CA LEU A 30 3.63 -8.91 -8.65
C LEU A 30 2.15 -8.87 -8.24
N ALA A 31 1.89 -9.06 -6.94
CA ALA A 31 0.55 -9.07 -6.38
C ALA A 31 0.56 -8.58 -4.94
N PHE A 32 -0.54 -7.94 -4.56
CA PHE A 32 -0.77 -7.39 -3.24
C PHE A 32 -2.00 -8.04 -2.58
N LYS A 33 -1.93 -8.23 -1.28
CA LYS A 33 -3.08 -8.50 -0.42
C LYS A 33 -3.64 -7.16 0.05
N VAL A 34 -4.95 -6.96 -0.10
CA VAL A 34 -5.65 -5.86 0.54
C VAL A 34 -5.91 -6.26 1.99
N LEU A 35 -5.40 -5.49 2.93
CA LEU A 35 -5.63 -5.70 4.35
C LEU A 35 -6.89 -4.95 4.80
N GLU A 36 -7.00 -3.69 4.40
CA GLU A 36 -8.08 -2.79 4.81
C GLU A 36 -8.25 -1.64 3.80
N ASP A 37 -9.41 -0.98 3.79
CA ASP A 37 -9.65 0.25 3.04
C ASP A 37 -10.27 1.34 3.93
N CYS A 38 -9.82 2.57 3.73
CA CYS A 38 -10.23 3.72 4.52
C CYS A 38 -10.71 4.86 3.61
N ILE A 39 -11.60 5.70 4.13
CA ILE A 39 -12.02 6.94 3.47
C ILE A 39 -11.13 8.10 3.89
N LEU A 40 -10.74 8.13 5.17
CA LEU A 40 -9.96 9.22 5.74
C LEU A 40 -8.47 8.84 5.81
N PRO A 41 -7.56 9.82 5.62
CA PRO A 41 -6.12 9.58 5.67
C PRO A 41 -5.67 9.12 7.07
N ASP A 42 -6.17 9.75 8.14
CA ASP A 42 -5.78 9.41 9.52
C ASP A 42 -6.11 7.95 9.88
N ASP A 43 -7.24 7.43 9.39
CA ASP A 43 -7.63 6.04 9.60
C ASP A 43 -6.68 5.09 8.85
N SER A 44 -6.24 5.48 7.65
CA SER A 44 -5.30 4.67 6.87
C SER A 44 -3.91 4.59 7.51
N VAL A 45 -3.47 5.66 8.18
CA VAL A 45 -2.20 5.68 8.94
C VAL A 45 -2.28 4.74 10.13
N LYS A 46 -3.36 4.81 10.92
CA LYS A 46 -3.58 3.90 12.06
C LYS A 46 -3.67 2.45 11.62
N ALA A 47 -4.36 2.17 10.52
CA ALA A 47 -4.46 0.81 9.97
C ALA A 47 -3.08 0.29 9.52
N LYS A 48 -2.28 1.11 8.82
CA LYS A 48 -0.90 0.77 8.46
C LYS A 48 -0.09 0.40 9.71
N GLU A 49 -0.06 1.28 10.71
CA GLU A 49 0.69 1.06 11.97
C GLU A 49 0.24 -0.21 12.71
N TYR A 50 -1.06 -0.48 12.73
CA TYR A 50 -1.61 -1.71 13.30
C TYR A 50 -1.03 -2.96 12.61
N TYR A 51 -1.11 -3.05 11.29
CA TYR A 51 -0.60 -4.22 10.56
C TYR A 51 0.93 -4.34 10.60
N GLU A 52 1.65 -3.22 10.66
CA GLU A 52 3.10 -3.24 10.91
C GLU A 52 3.41 -3.79 12.31
N GLY A 53 2.64 -3.40 13.33
CA GLY A 53 2.74 -3.94 14.69
C GLY A 53 2.41 -5.43 14.80
N GLU A 54 1.49 -5.93 13.97
CA GLU A 54 1.19 -7.37 13.82
C GLU A 54 2.28 -8.15 13.05
N GLY A 55 3.33 -7.47 12.57
CA GLY A 55 4.47 -8.08 11.89
C GLY A 55 4.24 -8.35 10.40
N VAL A 56 3.25 -7.71 9.77
CA VAL A 56 3.05 -7.82 8.33
C VAL A 56 4.13 -7.01 7.61
N SER A 57 4.98 -7.67 6.83
CA SER A 57 6.11 -7.04 6.15
C SER A 57 5.67 -6.27 4.90
N GLY A 58 6.29 -5.10 4.70
CA GLY A 58 6.11 -4.28 3.50
C GLY A 58 4.72 -3.64 3.39
N VAL A 59 4.04 -3.42 4.52
CA VAL A 59 2.74 -2.74 4.54
C VAL A 59 2.91 -1.28 4.10
N PHE A 60 2.03 -0.82 3.22
CA PHE A 60 1.98 0.57 2.82
C PHE A 60 0.55 0.99 2.48
N ILE A 61 0.34 2.30 2.44
CA ILE A 61 -0.94 2.89 2.06
C ILE A 61 -0.89 3.25 0.57
N PHE A 62 -1.89 2.81 -0.17
CA PHE A 62 -2.05 3.08 -1.59
C PHE A 62 -3.35 3.86 -1.83
N PRO A 63 -3.27 5.15 -2.23
CA PRO A 63 -4.45 5.91 -2.62
C PRO A 63 -4.91 5.50 -4.02
N THR A 64 -6.21 5.28 -4.19
CA THR A 64 -6.83 4.87 -5.47
C THR A 64 -7.52 6.02 -6.19
N PHE A 65 -7.08 7.25 -5.93
CA PHE A 65 -7.56 8.48 -6.56
C PHE A 65 -6.37 9.31 -7.03
N GLU A 66 -6.63 10.20 -8.00
CA GLU A 66 -5.64 11.18 -8.45
C GLU A 66 -5.72 12.43 -7.57
N GLY A 67 -4.59 12.93 -7.09
CA GLY A 67 -4.52 14.17 -6.31
C GLY A 67 -3.37 14.21 -5.33
N ASP A 68 -3.29 15.32 -4.58
CA ASP A 68 -2.33 15.47 -3.50
C ASP A 68 -2.68 14.51 -2.37
N ILE A 69 -1.72 13.66 -2.05
CA ILE A 69 -1.83 12.70 -0.97
C ILE A 69 -1.35 13.41 0.30
N PRO A 70 -2.17 13.53 1.36
CA PRO A 70 -1.80 14.23 2.58
C PRO A 70 -0.89 13.38 3.48
N PHE A 71 0.11 12.71 2.89
CA PHE A 71 1.05 11.86 3.61
C PHE A 71 2.39 12.53 3.78
N GLU A 72 3.04 12.19 4.89
CA GLU A 72 4.42 12.57 5.13
C GLU A 72 5.34 11.99 4.04
N PRO A 73 6.44 12.68 3.69
CA PRO A 73 7.38 12.22 2.67
C PRO A 73 7.91 10.80 2.91
N GLU A 74 8.04 10.40 4.18
CA GLU A 74 8.50 9.06 4.57
C GLU A 74 7.53 7.95 4.13
N ASP A 75 6.23 8.19 4.21
CA ASP A 75 5.22 7.23 3.80
C ASP A 75 5.14 7.10 2.28
N ALA A 76 5.29 8.22 1.57
CA ALA A 76 5.43 8.21 0.12
C ALA A 76 6.70 7.43 -0.29
N ALA A 77 7.83 7.70 0.36
CA ALA A 77 9.10 7.01 0.09
C ALA A 77 8.98 5.50 0.32
N ARG A 78 8.35 5.07 1.42
CA ARG A 78 8.12 3.65 1.73
C ARG A 78 7.23 2.98 0.67
N MET A 79 6.15 3.63 0.25
CA MET A 79 5.33 3.14 -0.87
C MET A 79 6.18 2.94 -2.14
N PHE A 80 6.94 3.95 -2.56
CA PHE A 80 7.81 3.84 -3.73
C PHE A 80 8.85 2.73 -3.60
N GLN A 81 9.48 2.61 -2.42
CA GLN A 81 10.48 1.59 -2.12
C GLN A 81 9.90 0.18 -2.28
N VAL A 82 8.73 -0.08 -1.70
CA VAL A 82 8.04 -1.37 -1.82
C VAL A 82 7.68 -1.66 -3.27
N LEU A 83 7.12 -0.69 -3.99
CA LEU A 83 6.73 -0.85 -5.39
C LEU A 83 7.92 -1.11 -6.31
N MET A 84 9.10 -0.57 -5.97
CA MET A 84 10.33 -0.75 -6.73
C MET A 84 11.15 -1.98 -6.31
N GLY A 85 10.70 -2.72 -5.30
CA GLY A 85 11.35 -3.94 -4.81
C GLY A 85 12.50 -3.71 -3.83
N GLY A 86 12.58 -2.53 -3.22
CA GLY A 86 13.62 -2.16 -2.25
C GLY A 86 13.29 -2.57 -0.81
N ILE A 87 12.69 -3.75 -0.60
CA ILE A 87 12.23 -4.22 0.72
C ILE A 87 13.39 -4.81 1.52
#